data_AF-A0A7V3BH36-F1
#
_entry.id   AF-A0A7V3BH36-F1
#
_cell.length_a   1.000
_cell.length_b   1.000
_cell.length_c   1.000
_cell.angle_alpha   90.00
_cell.angle_beta   90.00
_cell.angle_gamma   90.00
#
_symmetry.space_group_name_H-M   'P 1'
#
loop_
_entity.id
_entity.type
_entity.pdbx_description
1 polymer ?
#
loop_
_entity_poly.entity_id
_entity_poly.type
_entity_poly.pdbx_seq_one_letter_code
_entity_poly.pdbx_strand_id
1 'polypeptide(L)'
;MAPPKWRATPQARQAWQETLRGRFQQEQAVVQSLLAAVDATEVAVLPTLRDALVQDLVQANDPTLDSLEEVANRLSQELAIDFKSSGSQRTTRLEQAIETVQGVLFASRMGRFKGTAVLGTNPAADWVLAPAPDPTKTEMHFDEEWQWIGAYATWRAAMFVFGYPENYLWLSLRPAHMQPGAAERTEAFNTLIKNLQGNVRLTPTQARALADSYLNPDEGIKPFDQLTALINKVNGSLPVAERVKLESFLLTDQRTESQLAERGKDIKKLFERKGFTNPHQAPNFPREVGYFVPMALALQVAEVWPVSGGFGLVPDRLCP
;
A
#
# COMPACT_ATOMS: atom_id res chain seq x y z
N MET A 1 -0.76 -6.71 -64.26
CA MET A 1 0.00 -5.72 -63.46
C MET A 1 -0.48 -5.89 -62.03
N ALA A 2 0.30 -6.45 -61.10
CA ALA A 2 1.49 -5.87 -60.48
C ALA A 2 1.25 -4.41 -60.07
N PRO A 3 1.27 -4.13 -58.73
CA PRO A 3 0.71 -2.95 -58.01
C PRO A 3 -0.01 -1.94 -58.94
N PRO A 4 0.25 -0.65 -59.10
CA PRO A 4 0.92 -0.31 -60.34
C PRO A 4 2.30 -0.91 -60.19
N LYS A 5 2.94 -1.47 -61.22
CA LYS A 5 4.21 -2.22 -61.10
C LYS A 5 5.23 -1.68 -60.05
N TRP A 6 5.18 -0.39 -59.71
CA TRP A 6 6.02 0.36 -58.81
C TRP A 6 5.87 0.27 -57.26
N ARG A 7 4.98 -0.52 -56.60
CA ARG A 7 5.08 -0.73 -55.11
C ARG A 7 5.09 -2.18 -54.56
N ALA A 8 3.97 -2.89 -54.35
CA ALA A 8 3.97 -4.36 -54.12
C ALA A 8 2.58 -5.01 -54.32
N THR A 9 2.49 -6.28 -54.74
CA THR A 9 1.22 -7.04 -54.74
C THR A 9 0.84 -7.48 -53.32
N PRO A 10 -0.45 -7.76 -53.02
CA PRO A 10 -0.86 -8.30 -51.72
C PRO A 10 -0.14 -9.60 -51.34
N GLN A 11 0.10 -10.51 -52.30
CA GLN A 11 0.88 -11.72 -52.05
C GLN A 11 2.34 -11.39 -51.69
N ALA A 12 2.96 -10.42 -52.37
CA ALA A 12 4.32 -10.00 -52.05
C ALA A 12 4.42 -9.38 -50.65
N ARG A 13 3.39 -8.64 -50.21
CA ARG A 13 3.30 -8.13 -48.84
C ARG A 13 3.18 -9.25 -47.81
N GLN A 14 2.33 -10.23 -48.05
CA GLN A 14 2.18 -11.40 -47.17
C GLN A 14 3.46 -12.21 -47.07
N ALA A 15 4.08 -12.55 -48.21
CA ALA A 15 5.36 -13.26 -48.26
C ALA A 15 6.48 -12.49 -47.52
N TRP A 16 6.51 -11.17 -47.64
CA TRP A 16 7.44 -10.33 -46.88
C TRP A 16 7.15 -10.35 -45.37
N GLN A 17 5.88 -10.26 -44.95
CA GLN A 17 5.50 -10.35 -43.53
C GLN A 17 5.84 -11.72 -42.93
N GLU A 18 5.63 -12.81 -43.68
CA GLU A 18 6.03 -14.16 -43.29
C GLU A 18 7.55 -14.29 -43.17
N THR A 19 8.29 -13.72 -44.12
CA THR A 19 9.76 -13.68 -44.08
C THR A 19 10.26 -12.91 -42.85
N LEU A 20 9.69 -11.74 -42.56
CA LEU A 20 10.05 -10.96 -41.37
C LEU A 20 9.73 -11.70 -40.08
N ARG A 21 8.54 -12.32 -40.00
CA ARG A 21 8.14 -13.11 -38.83
C ARG A 21 9.07 -14.30 -38.64
N GLY A 22 9.43 -15.00 -39.71
CA GLY A 22 10.39 -16.09 -39.68
C GLY A 22 11.77 -15.65 -39.19
N ARG A 23 12.27 -14.50 -39.66
CA ARG A 23 13.54 -13.92 -39.19
C ARG A 23 13.50 -13.53 -37.72
N PHE A 24 12.43 -12.86 -37.28
CA PHE A 24 12.23 -12.50 -35.87
C PHE A 24 12.19 -13.75 -34.97
N GLN A 25 11.49 -14.80 -35.40
CA GLN A 25 11.43 -16.07 -34.67
C GLN A 25 12.80 -16.78 -34.63
N GLN A 26 13.55 -16.77 -35.75
CA GLN A 26 14.91 -17.32 -35.80
C GLN A 26 15.85 -16.57 -34.85
N GLU A 27 15.81 -15.24 -34.85
CA GLU A 27 16.61 -14.41 -33.94
C GLU A 27 16.25 -14.68 -32.48
N GLN A 28 14.96 -14.69 -32.13
CA GLN A 28 14.51 -15.03 -30.79
C GLN A 28 14.93 -16.44 -30.36
N ALA A 29 14.87 -17.42 -31.26
CA ALA A 29 15.29 -18.79 -30.97
C ALA A 29 16.80 -18.87 -30.68
N VAL A 30 17.63 -18.16 -31.46
CA VAL A 30 19.08 -18.09 -31.21
C VAL A 30 19.35 -17.43 -29.86
N VAL A 31 18.73 -16.28 -29.57
CA VAL A 31 18.89 -15.58 -28.28
C VAL A 31 18.49 -16.48 -27.10
N GLN A 32 17.32 -17.11 -27.18
CA GLN A 32 16.85 -18.02 -26.13
C GLN A 32 17.76 -19.24 -25.97
N SER A 33 18.26 -19.81 -27.06
CA SER A 33 19.18 -20.97 -27.01
C SER A 33 20.52 -20.62 -26.36
N LEU A 34 21.06 -19.42 -26.66
CA LEU A 34 22.30 -18.94 -26.06
C LEU A 34 22.12 -18.66 -24.56
N LEU A 35 21.03 -17.98 -24.18
CA LEU A 35 20.70 -17.74 -22.77
C LEU A 35 20.54 -19.06 -22.01
N ALA A 36 19.82 -20.03 -22.58
CA ALA A 36 19.65 -21.35 -21.95
C ALA A 36 20.98 -22.11 -21.80
N ALA A 37 21.89 -22.00 -22.78
CA ALA A 37 23.20 -22.64 -22.70
C ALA A 37 24.10 -21.98 -21.64
N VAL A 38 24.09 -20.64 -21.55
CA VAL A 38 24.80 -19.90 -20.51
C VAL A 38 24.25 -20.25 -19.14
N ASP A 39 22.92 -20.18 -18.99
CA ASP A 39 22.22 -20.54 -17.75
C ASP A 39 22.58 -21.95 -17.28
N ALA A 40 22.54 -22.95 -18.17
CA ALA A 40 22.89 -24.33 -17.84
C ALA A 40 24.36 -24.47 -17.42
N THR A 41 25.26 -23.71 -18.06
CA THR A 41 26.69 -23.70 -17.72
C THR A 41 26.92 -23.05 -16.36
N GLU A 42 26.31 -21.90 -16.09
CA GLU A 42 26.42 -21.19 -14.82
C GLU A 42 25.89 -22.04 -13.66
N VAL A 43 24.73 -22.68 -13.82
CA VAL A 43 24.13 -23.59 -12.84
C VAL A 43 25.10 -24.72 -12.46
N ALA A 44 25.83 -25.26 -13.45
CA ALA A 44 26.75 -26.36 -13.24
C ALA A 44 28.10 -25.93 -12.66
N VAL A 45 28.65 -24.78 -13.08
CA VAL A 45 30.05 -24.41 -12.83
C VAL A 45 30.22 -23.45 -11.65
N LEU A 46 29.30 -22.50 -11.45
CA LEU A 46 29.44 -21.48 -10.40
C LEU A 46 29.53 -22.09 -8.98
N PRO A 47 28.73 -23.11 -8.60
CA PRO A 47 28.88 -23.74 -7.29
C PRO A 47 30.27 -24.38 -7.11
N THR A 48 30.82 -25.03 -8.15
CA THR A 48 32.16 -25.63 -8.09
C THR A 48 33.25 -24.58 -7.91
N LEU A 49 33.15 -23.44 -8.60
CA LEU A 49 34.11 -22.34 -8.43
C LEU A 49 34.03 -21.73 -7.03
N ARG A 50 32.82 -21.54 -6.50
CA ARG A 50 32.61 -21.08 -5.13
C ARG A 50 33.24 -22.05 -4.13
N ASP A 51 32.96 -23.34 -4.26
CA ASP A 51 33.45 -24.36 -3.35
C ASP A 51 34.97 -24.44 -3.36
N ALA A 52 35.61 -24.26 -4.54
CA ALA A 52 37.06 -24.15 -4.65
C ALA A 52 37.63 -22.93 -3.89
N LEU A 53 36.99 -21.75 -4.02
CA LEU A 53 37.40 -20.55 -3.27
C LEU A 53 37.24 -20.72 -1.76
N VAL A 54 36.17 -21.36 -1.30
CA VAL A 54 35.97 -21.67 0.12
C VAL A 54 37.00 -22.68 0.60
N GLN A 55 37.35 -23.66 -0.23
CA GLN A 55 38.36 -24.67 0.07
C GLN A 55 39.76 -24.07 0.24
N ASP A 56 40.11 -23.04 -0.54
CA ASP A 56 41.37 -22.31 -0.39
C ASP A 56 41.44 -21.58 0.97
N LEU A 57 40.32 -21.05 1.45
CA LEU A 57 40.23 -20.40 2.77
C LEU A 57 40.39 -21.41 3.92
N VAL A 58 39.85 -22.63 3.78
CA VAL A 58 40.10 -23.72 4.73
C VAL A 58 41.60 -24.06 4.80
N GLN A 59 42.27 -24.08 3.65
CA GLN A 59 43.70 -24.45 3.56
C GLN A 59 44.66 -23.32 3.97
N ALA A 60 44.18 -22.08 4.11
CA ALA A 60 44.97 -20.91 4.50
C ALA A 60 45.48 -20.91 5.96
N ASN A 61 45.43 -22.07 6.64
CA ASN A 61 46.10 -22.38 7.91
C ASN A 61 45.48 -21.75 9.18
N ASP A 62 44.17 -21.50 9.20
CA ASP A 62 43.45 -21.22 10.45
C ASP A 62 42.93 -22.53 11.08
N PRO A 63 43.45 -22.96 12.25
CA PRO A 63 43.05 -24.20 12.92
C PRO A 63 41.61 -24.17 13.48
N THR A 64 40.85 -23.10 13.27
CA THR A 64 39.44 -22.98 13.69
C THR A 64 38.43 -23.21 12.54
N LEU A 65 38.92 -23.52 11.34
CA LEU A 65 38.13 -23.75 10.13
C LEU A 65 38.17 -25.24 9.77
N ASP A 66 37.31 -26.04 10.40
CA ASP A 66 37.41 -27.51 10.35
C ASP A 66 36.80 -28.13 9.07
N SER A 67 35.88 -27.43 8.38
CA SER A 67 35.21 -27.96 7.19
C SER A 67 34.73 -26.89 6.21
N LEU A 68 34.62 -27.24 4.92
CA LEU A 68 34.05 -26.38 3.87
C LEU A 68 32.66 -25.86 4.23
N GLU A 69 31.81 -26.70 4.82
CA GLU A 69 30.47 -26.31 5.24
C GLU A 69 30.49 -25.26 6.35
N GLU A 70 31.35 -25.42 7.34
CA GLU A 70 31.47 -24.47 8.44
C GLU A 70 31.99 -23.11 7.94
N VAL A 71 33.01 -23.12 7.07
CA VAL A 71 33.53 -21.88 6.47
C VAL A 71 32.47 -21.19 5.62
N ALA A 72 31.72 -21.94 4.80
CA ALA A 72 30.63 -21.39 4.01
C ALA A 72 29.52 -20.78 4.90
N ASN A 73 29.15 -21.44 6.01
CA ASN A 73 28.17 -20.90 6.95
C ASN A 73 28.67 -19.61 7.63
N ARG A 74 29.94 -19.58 8.07
CA ARG A 74 30.54 -18.40 8.70
C ARG A 74 30.68 -17.24 7.71
N LEU A 75 31.14 -17.49 6.48
CA LEU A 75 31.16 -16.49 5.41
C LEU A 75 29.77 -15.95 5.09
N SER A 76 28.76 -16.82 5.09
CA SER A 76 27.38 -16.40 4.84
C SER A 76 26.86 -15.46 5.92
N GLN A 77 27.28 -15.68 7.17
CA GLN A 77 26.96 -14.78 8.28
C GLN A 77 27.75 -13.47 8.21
N GLU A 78 29.05 -13.54 7.88
CA GLU A 78 29.94 -12.37 7.82
C GLU A 78 29.57 -11.42 6.68
N LEU A 79 29.26 -11.97 5.49
CA LEU A 79 28.99 -11.20 4.28
C LEU A 79 27.50 -11.02 3.98
N ALA A 80 26.62 -11.66 4.75
CA ALA A 80 25.17 -11.65 4.54
C ALA A 80 24.75 -11.99 3.09
N ILE A 81 25.45 -12.99 2.52
CA ILE A 81 25.20 -13.61 1.21
C ILE A 81 25.35 -15.12 1.38
N ASP A 82 24.45 -15.94 0.84
CA ASP A 82 24.50 -17.39 1.03
C ASP A 82 25.56 -18.08 0.16
N PHE A 83 26.63 -18.56 0.79
CA PHE A 83 27.70 -19.36 0.17
C PHE A 83 27.35 -20.84 0.03
N LYS A 84 26.11 -21.24 0.28
CA LYS A 84 25.61 -22.60 0.07
C LYS A 84 24.49 -22.66 -0.97
N SER A 85 24.10 -21.52 -1.54
CA SER A 85 23.05 -21.43 -2.56
C SER A 85 23.31 -22.34 -3.76
N SER A 86 22.24 -22.88 -4.33
CA SER A 86 22.36 -23.67 -5.57
C SER A 86 22.65 -22.76 -6.77
N GLY A 87 23.32 -23.29 -7.81
CA GLY A 87 23.51 -22.56 -9.07
C GLY A 87 22.20 -22.25 -9.81
N SER A 88 21.08 -22.88 -9.42
CA SER A 88 19.75 -22.65 -10.00
C SER A 88 19.01 -21.45 -9.43
N GLN A 89 19.46 -20.92 -8.29
CA GLN A 89 18.82 -19.79 -7.64
C GLN A 89 19.16 -18.50 -8.39
N ARG A 90 18.11 -17.79 -8.83
CA ARG A 90 18.25 -16.52 -9.53
C ARG A 90 17.63 -15.41 -8.68
N THR A 91 18.35 -14.32 -8.58
CA THR A 91 17.94 -13.11 -7.86
C THR A 91 18.38 -11.89 -8.65
N THR A 92 17.66 -10.80 -8.51
CA THR A 92 18.14 -9.51 -9.02
C THR A 92 19.12 -8.88 -8.03
N ARG A 93 19.98 -7.96 -8.51
CA ARG A 93 20.88 -7.22 -7.60
C ARG A 93 20.11 -6.44 -6.53
N LEU A 94 18.90 -5.99 -6.84
CA LEU A 94 18.05 -5.27 -5.91
C LEU A 94 17.48 -6.21 -4.84
N GLU A 95 16.98 -7.39 -5.23
CA GLU A 95 16.49 -8.39 -4.28
C GLU A 95 17.61 -8.89 -3.36
N GLN A 96 18.80 -9.18 -3.91
CA GLN A 96 19.97 -9.53 -3.10
C GLN A 96 20.33 -8.41 -2.11
N ALA A 97 20.31 -7.14 -2.54
CA ALA A 97 20.61 -6.03 -1.65
C ALA A 97 19.57 -5.89 -0.52
N ILE A 98 18.28 -6.11 -0.82
CA ILE A 98 17.20 -6.12 0.18
C ILE A 98 17.45 -7.25 1.18
N GLU A 99 17.71 -8.47 0.71
CA GLU A 99 17.97 -9.64 1.56
C GLU A 99 19.20 -9.42 2.46
N THR A 100 20.29 -8.90 1.89
CA THR A 100 21.53 -8.60 2.62
C THR A 100 21.28 -7.54 3.71
N VAL A 101 20.59 -6.44 3.41
CA VAL A 101 20.29 -5.39 4.42
C VAL A 101 19.37 -5.93 5.53
N GLN A 102 18.34 -6.70 5.16
CA GLN A 102 17.45 -7.33 6.14
C GLN A 102 18.17 -8.34 7.02
N GLY A 103 19.04 -9.16 6.41
CA GLY A 103 19.90 -10.13 7.10
C GLY A 103 20.86 -9.45 8.08
N VAL A 104 21.46 -8.33 7.67
CA VAL A 104 22.35 -7.51 8.52
C VAL A 104 21.61 -6.98 9.75
N LEU A 105 20.41 -6.41 9.58
CA LEU A 105 19.64 -5.87 10.70
C LEU A 105 19.27 -6.97 11.70
N PHE A 106 18.85 -8.14 11.20
CA PHE A 106 18.53 -9.28 12.04
C PHE A 106 19.77 -9.86 12.73
N ALA A 107 20.89 -9.99 12.01
CA ALA A 107 22.17 -10.47 12.55
C ALA A 107 22.72 -9.53 13.63
N SER A 108 22.61 -8.20 13.45
CA SER A 108 22.99 -7.22 14.47
C SER A 108 22.10 -7.34 15.71
N ARG A 109 20.77 -7.48 15.54
CA ARG A 109 19.84 -7.69 16.66
C ARG A 109 20.18 -8.92 17.50
N MET A 110 20.48 -10.04 16.86
CA MET A 110 20.82 -11.29 17.53
C MET A 110 22.29 -11.36 18.00
N GLY A 111 23.10 -10.33 17.75
CA GLY A 111 24.53 -10.34 18.07
C GLY A 111 25.35 -11.37 17.29
N ARG A 112 24.90 -11.79 16.10
CA ARG A 112 25.56 -12.84 15.30
C ARG A 112 26.92 -12.43 14.74
N PHE A 113 27.21 -11.14 14.63
CA PHE A 113 28.49 -10.64 14.12
C PHE A 113 29.67 -10.77 15.10
N LYS A 114 29.40 -11.06 16.38
CA LYS A 114 30.43 -11.15 17.44
C LYS A 114 31.27 -12.44 17.38
N GLY A 115 30.97 -13.35 16.46
CA GLY A 115 31.73 -14.58 16.26
C GLY A 115 33.10 -14.34 15.62
N THR A 116 33.94 -15.38 15.63
CA THR A 116 35.22 -15.40 14.91
C THR A 116 34.96 -15.31 13.41
N ALA A 117 35.48 -14.25 12.76
CA ALA A 117 35.34 -14.04 11.32
C ALA A 117 36.28 -14.94 10.53
N VAL A 118 35.91 -15.24 9.28
CA VAL A 118 36.75 -16.00 8.35
C VAL A 118 37.76 -15.07 7.68
N LEU A 119 37.38 -13.83 7.36
CA LEU A 119 38.23 -12.88 6.64
C LEU A 119 39.04 -11.95 7.57
N GLY A 120 39.35 -12.43 8.78
CA GLY A 120 40.11 -11.70 9.78
C GLY A 120 39.20 -10.97 10.78
N THR A 121 39.25 -9.63 10.80
CA THR A 121 38.41 -8.83 11.71
C THR A 121 37.08 -8.51 11.06
N ASN A 122 35.98 -8.95 11.67
CA ASN A 122 34.64 -8.61 11.20
C ASN A 122 34.34 -7.12 11.48
N PRO A 123 34.17 -6.26 10.46
CA PRO A 123 33.85 -4.84 10.67
C PRO A 123 32.49 -4.60 11.33
N ALA A 124 31.61 -5.60 11.32
CA ALA A 124 30.29 -5.56 11.94
C ALA A 124 30.25 -6.13 13.36
N ALA A 125 31.38 -6.58 13.93
CA ALA A 125 31.42 -7.22 15.25
C ALA A 125 30.80 -6.36 16.36
N ASP A 126 31.01 -5.04 16.29
CA ASP A 126 30.53 -4.06 17.27
C ASP A 126 29.20 -3.39 16.87
N TRP A 127 28.56 -3.84 15.79
CA TRP A 127 27.30 -3.25 15.35
C TRP A 127 26.19 -3.55 16.34
N VAL A 128 25.59 -2.48 16.84
CA VAL A 128 24.42 -2.49 17.69
C VAL A 128 23.29 -1.74 17.01
N LEU A 129 22.06 -2.22 17.18
CA LEU A 129 20.89 -1.46 16.77
C LEU A 129 20.78 -0.24 17.67
N ALA A 130 21.09 0.93 17.11
CA ALA A 130 20.92 2.20 17.80
C ALA A 130 19.49 2.72 17.55
N PRO A 131 18.62 2.80 18.56
CA PRO A 131 17.40 3.57 18.44
C PRO A 131 17.77 5.07 18.43
N ALA A 132 18.06 5.63 17.25
CA ALA A 132 18.37 7.05 17.08
C ALA A 132 17.08 7.86 16.79
N PRO A 133 16.99 9.16 17.14
CA PRO A 133 17.68 9.91 18.20
C PRO A 133 16.83 10.02 19.49
N ASP A 134 15.71 9.29 19.58
CA ASP A 134 14.75 9.40 20.66
C ASP A 134 15.08 8.40 21.79
N PRO A 135 15.50 8.86 22.99
CA PRO A 135 15.83 7.98 24.11
C PRO A 135 14.62 7.22 24.68
N THR A 136 13.40 7.55 24.24
CA THR A 136 12.19 6.77 24.57
C THR A 136 12.03 5.53 23.68
N LYS A 137 12.71 5.48 22.53
CA LYS A 137 12.68 4.31 21.65
C LYS A 137 13.57 3.20 22.20
N THR A 138 12.94 2.12 22.65
CA THR A 138 13.55 0.85 23.04
C THR A 138 13.56 -0.16 21.89
N GLU A 139 14.24 -1.29 22.07
CA GLU A 139 14.20 -2.44 21.13
C GLU A 139 12.79 -2.99 20.88
N MET A 140 11.83 -2.71 21.77
CA MET A 140 10.43 -3.10 21.59
C MET A 140 9.78 -2.36 20.41
N HIS A 141 10.13 -1.09 20.19
CA HIS A 141 9.64 -0.35 19.02
C HIS A 141 10.25 -0.84 17.72
N PHE A 142 11.45 -1.43 17.75
CA PHE A 142 11.99 -2.09 16.57
C PHE A 142 11.09 -3.24 16.15
N ASP A 143 10.58 -4.08 17.07
CA ASP A 143 9.70 -5.20 16.71
C ASP A 143 8.37 -4.70 16.11
N GLU A 144 7.81 -3.63 16.67
CA GLU A 144 6.61 -2.97 16.14
C GLU A 144 6.85 -2.43 14.73
N GLU A 145 7.98 -1.74 14.50
CA GLU A 145 8.34 -1.20 13.19
C GLU A 145 8.64 -2.34 12.19
N TRP A 146 9.35 -3.39 12.63
CA TRP A 146 9.76 -4.52 11.81
C TRP A 146 8.59 -5.31 11.23
N GLN A 147 7.44 -5.35 11.91
CA GLN A 147 6.22 -5.99 11.38
C GLN A 147 5.83 -5.45 10.00
N TRP A 148 6.07 -4.18 9.72
CA TRP A 148 5.71 -3.56 8.45
C TRP A 148 6.92 -3.17 7.59
N ILE A 149 8.13 -2.96 8.13
CA ILE A 149 9.34 -2.72 7.30
C ILE A 149 10.13 -4.00 6.95
N GLY A 150 9.89 -5.10 7.65
CA GLY A 150 10.69 -6.32 7.58
C GLY A 150 10.58 -7.11 6.27
N ALA A 151 9.64 -6.76 5.40
CA ALA A 151 9.53 -7.31 4.05
C ALA A 151 9.15 -6.21 3.06
N TYR A 152 9.69 -6.28 1.83
CA TYR A 152 9.36 -5.30 0.80
C TYR A 152 7.85 -5.24 0.51
N ALA A 153 7.15 -6.38 0.53
CA ALA A 153 5.72 -6.45 0.28
C ALA A 153 4.90 -5.73 1.36
N THR A 154 5.24 -5.91 2.65
CA THR A 154 4.55 -5.25 3.76
C THR A 154 4.87 -3.77 3.81
N TRP A 155 6.13 -3.39 3.57
CA TRP A 155 6.54 -1.99 3.48
C TRP A 155 5.81 -1.28 2.35
N ARG A 156 5.80 -1.89 1.16
CA ARG A 156 5.10 -1.37 0.00
C ARG A 156 3.61 -1.21 0.30
N ALA A 157 2.96 -2.21 0.88
CA ALA A 157 1.55 -2.12 1.27
C ALA A 157 1.31 -0.95 2.24
N ALA A 158 2.16 -0.76 3.25
CA ALA A 158 2.08 0.37 4.17
C ALA A 158 2.25 1.73 3.45
N MET A 159 3.19 1.83 2.50
CA MET A 159 3.37 3.04 1.68
C MET A 159 2.16 3.31 0.79
N PHE A 160 1.50 2.28 0.26
CA PHE A 160 0.27 2.44 -0.52
C PHE A 160 -0.93 2.85 0.35
N VAL A 161 -1.05 2.33 1.57
CA VAL A 161 -2.07 2.79 2.53
C VAL A 161 -1.83 4.25 2.92
N PHE A 162 -0.57 4.67 3.08
CA PHE A 162 -0.24 6.04 3.42
C PHE A 162 -0.43 7.01 2.25
N GLY A 163 0.05 6.65 1.05
CA GLY A 163 0.02 7.49 -0.13
C GLY A 163 -1.33 7.51 -0.86
N TYR A 164 -2.09 6.42 -0.76
CA TYR A 164 -3.39 6.24 -1.42
C TYR A 164 -4.39 5.56 -0.48
N PRO A 165 -4.68 6.16 0.69
CA PRO A 165 -5.58 5.58 1.68
C PRO A 165 -6.95 5.23 1.08
N GLU A 166 -7.44 6.02 0.13
CA GLU A 166 -8.71 5.82 -0.58
C GLU A 166 -8.85 4.44 -1.23
N ASN A 167 -7.75 3.81 -1.67
CA ASN A 167 -7.77 2.47 -2.27
C ASN A 167 -8.03 1.36 -1.23
N TYR A 168 -7.80 1.65 0.06
CA TYR A 168 -7.89 0.69 1.16
C TYR A 168 -8.96 1.06 2.18
N LEU A 169 -9.58 2.24 2.07
CA LEU A 169 -10.63 2.72 2.97
C LEU A 169 -11.99 2.11 2.60
N TRP A 170 -12.22 0.89 3.08
CA TRP A 170 -13.54 0.28 3.05
C TRP A 170 -14.38 0.79 4.22
N LEU A 171 -15.33 1.67 3.93
CA LEU A 171 -16.20 2.31 4.91
C LEU A 171 -17.00 1.31 5.77
N SER A 172 -17.33 0.15 5.20
CA SER A 172 -18.00 -0.96 5.89
C SER A 172 -17.11 -1.72 6.88
N LEU A 173 -15.78 -1.59 6.74
CA LEU A 173 -14.78 -2.25 7.58
C LEU A 173 -14.20 -1.31 8.65
N ARG A 174 -14.71 -0.08 8.79
CA ARG A 174 -14.31 0.81 9.90
C ARG A 174 -14.55 0.08 11.23
N PRO A 175 -13.53 -0.04 12.10
CA PRO A 175 -13.64 -0.79 13.36
C PRO A 175 -14.78 -0.26 14.21
N ALA A 176 -15.59 -1.18 14.76
CA ALA A 176 -16.70 -0.80 15.61
C ALA A 176 -16.29 -0.44 17.04
N HIS A 177 -15.11 -0.88 17.53
CA HIS A 177 -14.74 -0.71 18.96
C HIS A 177 -13.26 -0.98 19.34
N MET A 178 -12.34 -1.26 18.41
CA MET A 178 -11.06 -1.91 18.79
C MET A 178 -9.87 -1.00 19.12
N GLN A 179 -10.00 0.33 19.19
CA GLN A 179 -8.94 1.17 19.75
C GLN A 179 -9.47 2.33 20.62
N PRO A 180 -8.83 2.62 21.77
CA PRO A 180 -9.12 3.82 22.55
C PRO A 180 -8.91 5.07 21.67
N GLY A 181 -9.97 5.83 21.42
CA GLY A 181 -9.93 7.02 20.55
C GLY A 181 -10.27 6.78 19.07
N ALA A 182 -10.49 5.52 18.65
CA ALA A 182 -11.01 5.25 17.31
C ALA A 182 -12.49 5.62 17.18
N ALA A 183 -12.83 6.18 16.02
CA ALA A 183 -14.18 6.60 15.68
C ALA A 183 -15.13 5.42 15.56
N GLU A 184 -15.96 5.15 16.56
CA GLU A 184 -17.03 4.15 16.41
C GLU A 184 -17.98 4.54 15.26
N ARG A 185 -18.54 3.54 14.58
CA ARG A 185 -19.62 3.77 13.61
C ARG A 185 -20.90 4.06 14.35
N THR A 186 -21.59 5.15 14.03
CA THR A 186 -22.93 5.37 14.55
C THR A 186 -23.88 4.30 14.02
N GLU A 187 -24.94 3.99 14.78
CA GLU A 187 -25.98 3.08 14.34
C GLU A 187 -26.65 3.54 13.05
N ALA A 188 -26.91 4.86 12.93
CA ALA A 188 -27.40 5.48 11.69
C ALA A 188 -26.47 5.23 10.50
N PHE A 189 -25.15 5.31 10.71
CA PHE A 189 -24.16 5.02 9.67
C PHE A 189 -24.14 3.53 9.29
N ASN A 190 -24.28 2.62 10.26
CA ASN A 190 -24.37 1.19 9.98
C ASN A 190 -25.63 0.85 9.17
N THR A 191 -26.77 1.46 9.50
CA THR A 191 -28.02 1.32 8.74
C THR A 191 -27.86 1.85 7.31
N LEU A 192 -27.24 3.02 7.15
CA LEU A 192 -26.94 3.58 5.83
C LEU A 192 -26.10 2.61 4.99
N ILE A 193 -24.97 2.12 5.52
CA ILE A 193 -24.07 1.21 4.78
C ILE A 193 -24.80 -0.09 4.43
N LYS A 194 -25.57 -0.66 5.36
CA LYS A 194 -26.39 -1.86 5.11
C LYS A 194 -27.39 -1.63 3.97
N ASN A 195 -28.07 -0.50 3.97
CA ASN A 195 -29.05 -0.15 2.94
C ASN A 195 -28.39 0.14 1.59
N LEU A 196 -27.22 0.77 1.57
CA LEU A 196 -26.46 0.98 0.34
C LEU A 196 -26.01 -0.36 -0.26
N GLN A 197 -25.41 -1.23 0.55
CA GLN A 197 -24.93 -2.55 0.10
C GLN A 197 -26.07 -3.50 -0.31
N GLY A 198 -27.25 -3.38 0.29
CA GLY A 198 -28.43 -4.16 -0.07
C GLY A 198 -29.03 -3.80 -1.43
N ASN A 199 -28.66 -2.67 -2.02
CA ASN A 199 -29.23 -2.16 -3.27
C ASN A 199 -28.28 -2.38 -4.47
N VAL A 200 -28.44 -3.51 -5.16
CA VAL A 200 -27.62 -3.91 -6.33
C VAL A 200 -27.68 -2.90 -7.50
N ARG A 201 -28.73 -2.08 -7.59
CA ARG A 201 -28.88 -1.02 -8.60
C ARG A 201 -29.30 0.29 -7.96
N LEU A 202 -28.36 0.91 -7.25
CA LEU A 202 -28.59 2.19 -6.59
C LEU A 202 -28.69 3.32 -7.62
N THR A 203 -29.85 3.98 -7.68
CA THR A 203 -30.03 5.22 -8.47
C THR A 203 -29.63 6.46 -7.66
N PRO A 204 -29.25 7.58 -8.30
CA PRO A 204 -28.94 8.84 -7.59
C PRO A 204 -30.09 9.35 -6.70
N THR A 205 -31.34 9.10 -7.08
CA THR A 205 -32.52 9.47 -6.27
C THR A 205 -32.64 8.59 -5.03
N GLN A 206 -32.40 7.28 -5.14
CA GLN A 206 -32.38 6.37 -3.99
C GLN A 206 -31.19 6.67 -3.06
N ALA A 207 -30.02 6.99 -3.61
CA ALA A 207 -28.85 7.38 -2.82
C ALA A 207 -29.14 8.62 -1.96
N ARG A 208 -29.78 9.64 -2.53
CA ARG A 208 -30.22 10.84 -1.81
C ARG A 208 -31.26 10.53 -0.74
N ALA A 209 -32.25 9.69 -1.05
CA ALA A 209 -33.25 9.27 -0.07
C ALA A 209 -32.60 8.54 1.13
N LEU A 210 -31.62 7.67 0.88
CA LEU A 210 -30.86 7.00 1.95
C LEU A 210 -30.01 7.99 2.75
N ALA A 211 -29.44 9.01 2.11
CA ALA A 211 -28.70 10.07 2.78
C ALA A 211 -29.60 10.93 3.68
N ASP A 212 -30.83 11.21 3.25
CA ASP A 212 -31.85 11.89 4.04
C ASP A 212 -32.31 11.03 5.22
N SER A 213 -32.49 9.72 5.03
CA SER A 213 -32.77 8.77 6.12
C SER A 213 -31.62 8.66 7.13
N TYR A 214 -30.37 8.85 6.70
CA TYR A 214 -29.24 8.94 7.62
C TYR A 214 -29.33 10.19 8.51
N LEU A 215 -29.69 11.34 7.95
CA LEU A 215 -29.84 12.59 8.73
C LEU A 215 -31.08 12.57 9.63
N ASN A 216 -32.15 11.92 9.17
CA ASN A 216 -33.45 11.81 9.83
C ASN A 216 -33.87 10.35 9.96
N PRO A 217 -33.25 9.56 10.85
CA PRO A 217 -33.63 8.18 11.06
C PRO A 217 -35.01 8.08 11.74
N ASP A 218 -35.80 7.07 11.35
CA ASP A 218 -37.10 6.77 11.95
C ASP A 218 -36.99 6.24 13.38
N GLU A 219 -35.87 5.56 13.68
CA GLU A 219 -35.54 5.00 15.00
C GLU A 219 -34.14 5.45 15.44
N GLY A 220 -34.00 5.81 16.73
CA GLY A 220 -32.74 6.26 17.32
C GLY A 220 -32.60 7.77 17.41
N ILE A 221 -31.47 8.23 17.97
CA ILE A 221 -31.19 9.66 18.11
C ILE A 221 -30.73 10.18 16.76
N LYS A 222 -31.38 11.24 16.25
CA LYS A 222 -30.93 11.89 15.00
C LYS A 222 -29.45 12.23 15.13
N PRO A 223 -28.62 11.92 14.13
CA PRO A 223 -27.19 12.22 14.22
C PRO A 223 -26.93 13.72 14.50
N PHE A 224 -27.83 14.59 14.05
CA PHE A 224 -27.80 16.01 14.37
C PHE A 224 -28.20 16.36 15.82
N ASP A 225 -29.13 15.64 16.43
CA ASP A 225 -29.47 15.79 17.85
C ASP A 225 -28.31 15.36 18.75
N GLN A 226 -27.55 14.33 18.33
CA GLN A 226 -26.30 13.93 19.01
C GLN A 226 -25.26 15.06 18.96
N LEU A 227 -25.12 15.73 17.81
CA LEU A 227 -24.23 16.88 17.68
C LEU A 227 -24.70 18.06 18.53
N THR A 228 -25.99 18.37 18.52
CA THR A 228 -26.57 19.46 19.32
C THR A 228 -26.39 19.20 20.80
N ALA A 229 -26.68 17.97 21.28
CA ALA A 229 -26.44 17.56 22.66
C ALA A 229 -24.95 17.67 23.04
N LEU A 230 -24.05 17.26 22.13
CA LEU A 230 -22.62 17.32 22.36
C LEU A 230 -22.09 18.75 22.33
N ILE A 231 -22.60 19.64 21.48
CA ILE A 231 -22.26 21.07 21.46
C ILE A 231 -22.75 21.76 22.74
N ASN A 232 -24.01 21.51 23.14
CA ASN A 232 -24.59 22.07 24.36
C ASN A 232 -23.82 21.66 25.63
N LYS A 233 -23.22 20.47 25.65
CA LYS A 233 -22.38 19.99 26.76
C LYS A 233 -21.02 20.68 26.90
N VAL A 234 -20.48 21.30 25.84
CA VAL A 234 -19.10 21.82 25.84
C VAL A 234 -19.03 23.35 25.77
N ASN A 235 -19.93 24.00 25.02
CA ASN A 235 -19.81 25.45 24.73
C ASN A 235 -21.11 26.26 24.95
N GLY A 236 -22.10 25.70 25.65
CA GLY A 236 -23.43 26.31 25.75
C GLY A 236 -24.26 26.17 24.47
N SER A 237 -25.49 26.66 24.49
CA SER A 237 -26.50 26.40 23.46
C SER A 237 -26.13 27.00 22.09
N LEU A 238 -26.36 26.24 21.00
CA LEU A 238 -26.24 26.74 19.62
C LEU A 238 -27.14 27.97 19.38
N PRO A 239 -26.64 29.06 18.77
CA PRO A 239 -27.47 30.14 18.23
C PRO A 239 -28.58 29.61 17.30
N VAL A 240 -29.77 30.20 17.39
CA VAL A 240 -30.96 29.75 16.62
C VAL A 240 -30.70 29.73 15.11
N ALA A 241 -30.07 30.78 14.57
CA ALA A 241 -29.76 30.88 13.14
C ALA A 241 -28.89 29.72 12.62
N GLU A 242 -28.08 29.12 13.47
CA GLU A 242 -27.19 28.01 13.11
C GLU A 242 -27.87 26.66 13.26
N ARG A 243 -28.80 26.53 14.21
CA ARG A 243 -29.71 25.38 14.26
C ARG A 243 -30.53 25.30 12.98
N VAL A 244 -31.09 26.42 12.54
CA VAL A 244 -31.85 26.47 11.27
C VAL A 244 -30.98 26.10 10.06
N LYS A 245 -29.74 26.59 10.00
CA LYS A 245 -28.81 26.20 8.91
C LYS A 245 -28.47 24.71 8.94
N LEU A 246 -28.32 24.13 10.12
CA LEU A 246 -28.00 22.72 10.26
C LEU A 246 -29.22 21.81 10.03
N GLU A 247 -30.42 22.27 10.35
CA GLU A 247 -31.68 21.61 9.98
C GLU A 247 -31.90 21.64 8.46
N SER A 248 -31.38 22.65 7.76
CA SER A 248 -31.38 22.71 6.28
C SER A 248 -30.21 21.95 5.61
N PHE A 249 -29.40 21.22 6.38
CA PHE A 249 -28.25 20.50 5.84
C PHE A 249 -28.70 19.32 4.96
N LEU A 250 -28.33 19.35 3.68
CA LEU A 250 -28.69 18.31 2.71
C LEU A 250 -27.47 17.49 2.28
N LEU A 251 -27.52 16.16 2.37
CA LEU A 251 -26.48 15.29 1.82
C LEU A 251 -26.83 14.91 0.37
N THR A 252 -26.13 15.51 -0.59
CA THR A 252 -26.31 15.23 -2.02
C THR A 252 -24.97 15.15 -2.75
N ASP A 253 -24.98 14.31 -3.78
CA ASP A 253 -23.98 14.13 -4.84
C ASP A 253 -23.97 15.28 -5.87
N GLN A 254 -25.04 16.07 -5.96
CA GLN A 254 -25.16 17.19 -6.91
C GLN A 254 -24.80 18.52 -6.24
N ARG A 255 -23.50 18.84 -6.21
CA ARG A 255 -23.02 20.14 -5.73
C ARG A 255 -22.14 20.82 -6.77
N THR A 256 -22.40 22.10 -7.00
CA THR A 256 -21.51 23.00 -7.75
C THR A 256 -20.24 23.31 -6.95
N GLU A 257 -19.20 23.80 -7.62
CA GLU A 257 -17.94 24.20 -6.96
C GLU A 257 -18.16 25.22 -5.85
N SER A 258 -19.06 26.19 -6.04
CA SER A 258 -19.40 27.20 -5.02
C SER A 258 -20.08 26.57 -3.80
N GLN A 259 -20.97 25.61 -4.01
CA GLN A 259 -21.63 24.84 -2.94
C GLN A 259 -20.66 23.89 -2.21
N LEU A 260 -19.65 23.37 -2.89
CA LEU A 260 -18.57 22.59 -2.27
C LEU A 260 -17.66 23.49 -1.42
N ALA A 261 -17.31 24.68 -1.91
CA ALA A 261 -16.55 25.65 -1.15
C ALA A 261 -17.31 26.13 0.10
N GLU A 262 -18.62 26.36 0.00
CA GLU A 262 -19.47 26.70 1.15
C GLU A 262 -19.55 25.54 2.15
N ARG A 263 -19.71 24.30 1.66
CA ARG A 263 -19.63 23.09 2.51
C ARG A 263 -18.33 23.01 3.29
N GLY A 264 -17.20 23.26 2.63
CA GLY A 264 -15.89 23.26 3.27
C GLY A 264 -15.80 24.27 4.41
N LYS A 265 -16.36 25.47 4.22
CA LYS A 265 -16.44 26.50 5.27
C LYS A 265 -17.31 26.07 6.44
N ASP A 266 -18.44 25.43 6.19
CA ASP A 266 -19.37 24.98 7.23
C ASP A 266 -18.81 23.80 8.04
N ILE A 267 -18.16 22.85 7.36
CA ILE A 267 -17.42 21.76 8.02
C ILE A 267 -16.28 22.35 8.85
N LYS A 268 -15.48 23.27 8.31
CA LYS A 268 -14.40 23.92 9.06
C LYS A 268 -14.89 24.60 10.33
N LYS A 269 -15.97 25.38 10.25
CA LYS A 269 -16.61 26.01 11.42
C LYS A 269 -17.09 24.98 12.45
N LEU A 270 -17.61 23.84 12.00
CA LEU A 270 -18.07 22.78 12.88
C LEU A 270 -16.90 22.17 13.69
N PHE A 271 -15.74 21.95 13.05
CA PHE A 271 -14.54 21.42 13.71
C PHE A 271 -13.85 22.47 14.61
N GLU A 272 -13.73 23.72 14.15
CA GLU A 272 -13.08 24.81 14.89
C GLU A 272 -13.78 25.14 16.21
N ARG A 273 -15.12 25.10 16.25
CA ARG A 273 -15.90 25.39 17.48
C ARG A 273 -15.55 24.52 18.66
N LYS A 274 -15.09 23.31 18.40
CA LYS A 274 -14.79 22.34 19.43
C LYS A 274 -13.32 22.35 19.88
N GLY A 275 -12.51 23.24 19.31
CA GLY A 275 -11.07 23.24 19.54
C GLY A 275 -10.37 21.99 18.98
N PHE A 276 -11.02 21.27 18.06
CA PHE A 276 -10.39 20.10 17.42
C PHE A 276 -9.41 20.59 16.34
N THR A 277 -8.15 20.72 16.71
CA THR A 277 -7.05 20.94 15.76
C THR A 277 -6.77 19.68 14.94
N ASN A 278 -7.12 18.50 15.48
CA ASN A 278 -6.96 17.22 14.81
C ASN A 278 -8.34 16.59 14.49
N PRO A 279 -8.72 16.42 13.21
CA PRO A 279 -9.97 15.77 12.81
C PRO A 279 -10.16 14.35 13.35
N HIS A 280 -9.07 13.62 13.67
CA HIS A 280 -9.14 12.30 14.29
C HIS A 280 -9.67 12.31 15.72
N GLN A 281 -9.65 13.45 16.40
CA GLN A 281 -10.16 13.62 17.76
C GLN A 281 -11.61 14.13 17.78
N ALA A 282 -12.16 14.49 16.62
CA ALA A 282 -13.54 14.91 16.53
C ALA A 282 -14.49 13.74 16.83
N PRO A 283 -15.71 13.99 17.36
CA PRO A 283 -16.74 12.97 17.52
C PRO A 283 -17.11 12.28 16.20
N ASN A 284 -17.81 11.15 16.28
CA ASN A 284 -18.13 10.33 15.10
C ASN A 284 -18.99 11.08 14.08
N PHE A 285 -19.98 11.86 14.55
CA PHE A 285 -20.92 12.54 13.67
C PHE A 285 -20.27 13.59 12.73
N PRO A 286 -19.47 14.56 13.20
CA PRO A 286 -18.76 15.49 12.31
C PRO A 286 -17.91 14.80 11.25
N ARG A 287 -17.31 13.65 11.60
CA ARG A 287 -16.51 12.85 10.67
C ARG A 287 -17.38 12.15 9.63
N GLU A 288 -18.50 11.57 10.06
CA GLU A 288 -19.44 10.87 9.17
C GLU A 288 -20.12 11.81 8.18
N VAL A 289 -20.68 12.92 8.64
CA VAL A 289 -21.35 13.90 7.76
C VAL A 289 -20.38 14.67 6.86
N GLY A 290 -19.19 14.97 7.39
CA GLY A 290 -18.16 15.73 6.67
C GLY A 290 -17.50 14.91 5.57
N TYR A 291 -17.19 13.64 5.85
CA TYR A 291 -16.28 12.84 5.01
C TYR A 291 -16.86 11.48 4.63
N PHE A 292 -17.32 10.67 5.59
CA PHE A 292 -17.62 9.25 5.31
C PHE A 292 -18.93 9.00 4.55
N VAL A 293 -20.02 9.70 4.88
CA VAL A 293 -21.31 9.53 4.18
C VAL A 293 -21.23 9.99 2.73
N PRO A 294 -20.67 11.18 2.41
CA PRO A 294 -20.45 11.58 1.02
C PRO A 294 -19.60 10.57 0.24
N MET A 295 -18.53 10.05 0.86
CA MET A 295 -17.67 9.04 0.24
C MET A 295 -18.41 7.72 -0.01
N ALA A 296 -19.24 7.25 0.93
CA ALA A 296 -20.06 6.05 0.75
C ALA A 296 -21.02 6.17 -0.43
N LEU A 297 -21.69 7.32 -0.53
CA LEU A 297 -22.63 7.59 -1.61
C LEU A 297 -21.91 7.67 -2.96
N ALA A 298 -20.76 8.36 -3.02
CA ALA A 298 -19.98 8.50 -4.24
C ALA A 298 -19.46 7.14 -4.76
N LEU A 299 -18.90 6.30 -3.87
CA LEU A 299 -18.38 4.99 -4.25
C LEU A 299 -19.50 4.06 -4.77
N GLN A 300 -20.63 3.99 -4.07
CA GLN A 300 -21.72 3.08 -4.45
C GLN A 300 -22.48 3.52 -5.70
N VAL A 301 -22.61 4.83 -5.94
CA VAL A 301 -23.20 5.34 -7.20
C VAL A 301 -22.24 5.16 -8.38
N ALA A 302 -20.92 5.30 -8.16
CA ALA A 302 -19.90 5.12 -9.20
C ALA A 302 -19.74 3.65 -9.63
N GLU A 303 -19.84 2.67 -8.70
CA GLU A 303 -19.78 1.23 -9.02
C GLU A 303 -20.93 0.78 -9.93
N VAL A 304 -22.10 1.39 -9.81
CA VAL A 304 -23.31 1.02 -10.57
C VAL A 304 -23.37 1.69 -11.95
N TRP A 305 -22.58 2.75 -12.18
CA TRP A 305 -22.59 3.51 -13.43
C TRP A 305 -21.22 3.51 -14.15
N PRO A 306 -20.81 2.40 -14.80
CA PRO A 306 -19.67 2.43 -15.70
C PRO A 306 -20.07 3.24 -16.95
N VAL A 307 -19.57 4.49 -17.00
CA VAL A 307 -19.44 5.40 -18.15
C VAL A 307 -19.97 4.84 -19.48
N SER A 308 -21.27 4.95 -19.71
CA SER A 308 -21.84 4.91 -21.06
C SER A 308 -21.82 6.32 -21.64
N GLY A 309 -20.68 6.70 -22.22
CA GLY A 309 -20.52 7.98 -22.93
C GLY A 309 -19.18 8.62 -22.65
N GLY A 310 -18.25 8.51 -23.60
CA GLY A 310 -16.89 9.02 -23.46
C GLY A 310 -16.84 10.49 -23.11
N PHE A 311 -16.27 10.79 -21.95
CA PHE A 311 -15.22 11.78 -21.73
C PHE A 311 -14.63 11.44 -20.36
N GLY A 312 -13.33 11.11 -20.32
CA GLY A 312 -12.65 10.77 -19.09
C GLY A 312 -12.63 11.96 -18.14
N LEU A 313 -13.31 11.82 -17.00
CA LEU A 313 -12.99 12.60 -15.81
C LEU A 313 -12.30 11.66 -14.83
N VAL A 314 -10.99 11.83 -14.78
CA VAL A 314 -10.09 11.28 -13.77
C VAL A 314 -10.64 11.67 -12.38
N PRO A 315 -10.68 10.75 -11.41
CA PRO A 315 -11.02 11.09 -10.02
C PRO A 315 -9.80 11.74 -9.35
N ASP A 316 -9.37 12.91 -9.85
CA ASP A 316 -8.15 13.58 -9.38
C ASP A 316 -8.40 14.82 -8.52
N ARG A 317 -9.66 15.18 -8.21
CA ARG A 317 -9.95 16.46 -7.53
C ARG A 317 -11.13 16.42 -6.56
N LEU A 318 -11.10 15.48 -5.62
CA LEU A 318 -12.01 15.49 -4.46
C LEU A 318 -11.24 15.54 -3.13
N CYS A 319 -10.21 16.39 -3.03
CA CYS A 319 -9.70 16.93 -1.76
C CYS A 319 -9.09 18.33 -2.02
N PRO A 320 -9.43 19.38 -1.25
CA PRO A 320 -8.54 20.52 -1.07
C PRO A 320 -7.31 20.16 -0.23
#